data_AF-A0A1H8KBD7-F1
#
_entry.id   AF-A0A1H8KBD7-F1
#
_cell.length_a   1.000
_cell.length_b   1.000
_cell.length_c   1.000
_cell.angle_alpha   90.00
_cell.angle_beta   90.00
_cell.angle_gamma   90.00
#
_symmetry.space_group_name_H-M   'P 1'
#
loop_
_entity.id
_entity.type
_entity.pdbx_description
1 polymer ?
#
loop_
_entity_poly.entity_id
_entity_poly.type
_entity_poly.pdbx_seq_one_letter_code
_entity_poly.pdbx_strand_id
1 'polypeptide(L)' 'MGMLPHFRGMEQFLADIEEYCTATATTPQRLLRASIGAGWGQWQKWKDGDSSPTMIVADRVRAYMAKHSPANAEGAA' A
#
# COMPACT_ATOMS: atom_id res chain seq x y z
N MET A 1 -22.30 10.28 5.59
CA MET A 1 -21.08 10.69 4.86
C MET A 1 -20.35 11.74 5.69
N GLY A 2 -19.57 11.30 6.67
CA GLY A 2 -18.73 12.18 7.49
C GLY A 2 -17.34 12.23 6.88
N MET A 3 -17.01 13.36 6.26
CA MET A 3 -15.67 13.74 5.83
C MET A 3 -14.83 13.92 7.09
N LEU A 4 -13.94 12.96 7.40
CA LEU A 4 -13.06 13.02 8.56
C LEU A 4 -11.91 14.03 8.33
N PRO A 5 -11.55 14.83 9.35
CA PRO A 5 -10.52 15.85 9.23
C PRO A 5 -9.11 15.24 9.14
N HIS A 6 -8.48 15.40 7.97
CA HIS A 6 -7.03 15.40 7.69
C HIS A 6 -6.06 14.75 8.72
N PHE A 7 -6.03 13.42 8.82
CA PHE A 7 -4.78 12.70 9.13
C PHE A 7 -4.04 12.43 7.80
N ARG A 8 -3.45 13.48 7.21
CA ARG A 8 -2.88 13.47 5.84
C ARG A 8 -1.91 12.33 5.51
N GLY A 9 -1.29 11.66 6.47
CA GLY A 9 -0.25 10.65 6.20
C GLY A 9 -0.76 9.27 5.83
N MET A 10 -1.84 8.79 6.47
CA MET A 10 -2.29 7.41 6.33
C MET A 10 -3.16 7.21 5.09
N GLU A 11 -4.14 8.09 4.87
CA GLU A 11 -5.03 7.97 3.70
C GLU A 11 -4.27 8.15 2.38
N GLN A 12 -3.27 9.05 2.34
CA GLN A 12 -2.39 9.18 1.16
C GLN A 12 -1.65 7.87 0.86
N PHE A 13 -1.17 7.18 1.89
CA PHE A 13 -0.45 5.93 1.72
C PHE A 13 -1.36 4.79 1.24
N LEU A 14 -2.61 4.75 1.74
CA LEU A 14 -3.60 3.79 1.25
C LEU A 14 -3.97 4.07 -0.21
N ALA A 15 -4.16 5.34 -0.58
CA ALA A 15 -4.46 5.74 -1.95
C ALA A 15 -3.31 5.39 -2.92
N ASP A 16 -2.06 5.63 -2.53
CA ASP A 16 -0.85 5.26 -3.30
C ASP A 16 -0.79 3.74 -3.57
N ILE A 17 -1.09 2.93 -2.54
CA ILE A 17 -1.20 1.48 -2.68
C ILE A 17 -2.34 1.09 -3.64
N GLU A 18 -3.52 1.71 -3.52
CA GLU A 18 -4.67 1.41 -4.39
C GLU A 18 -4.38 1.77 -5.85
N GLU A 19 -3.73 2.90 -6.10
CA GLU A 19 -3.32 3.31 -7.45
C GLU A 19 -2.29 2.34 -8.04
N TYR A 20 -1.25 2.00 -7.27
CA TYR A 20 -0.26 0.99 -7.67
C TYR A 20 -0.91 -0.37 -7.96
N CYS A 21 -1.83 -0.81 -7.10
CA CYS A 21 -2.57 -2.06 -7.26
C CYS A 21 -3.42 -2.05 -8.54
N THR A 22 -4.06 -0.92 -8.84
CA THR A 22 -4.83 -0.72 -10.08
C THR A 22 -3.93 -0.78 -11.31
N ALA A 23 -2.76 -0.13 -11.27
CA ALA A 23 -1.79 -0.15 -12.35
C ALA A 23 -1.15 -1.53 -12.59
N THR A 24 -0.98 -2.33 -11.53
CA THR A 24 -0.33 -3.65 -11.58
C THR A 24 -1.31 -4.83 -11.56
N ALA A 25 -2.61 -4.57 -11.65
CA ALA A 25 -3.68 -5.57 -11.54
C ALA A 25 -3.52 -6.50 -10.31
N THR A 26 -3.06 -5.95 -9.20
CA THR A 26 -2.87 -6.65 -7.92
C THR A 26 -3.85 -6.14 -6.87
N THR A 27 -4.09 -6.91 -5.80
CA THR A 27 -4.90 -6.44 -4.68
C THR A 27 -4.00 -5.92 -3.54
N PRO A 28 -4.42 -4.88 -2.79
CA PRO A 28 -3.64 -4.34 -1.67
C PRO A 28 -3.24 -5.41 -0.65
N GLN A 29 -4.15 -6.34 -0.36
CA GLN A 29 -3.86 -7.44 0.56
C GLN A 29 -2.77 -8.39 0.03
N ARG A 30 -2.72 -8.62 -1.29
CA ARG A 30 -1.69 -9.44 -1.94
C ARG A 30 -0.36 -8.70 -1.98
N LEU A 31 -0.38 -7.39 -2.26
CA LEU A 31 0.79 -6.51 -2.14
C LEU A 31 1.37 -6.60 -0.73
N LEU A 32 0.58 -6.32 0.31
CA LEU A 32 1.04 -6.34 1.69
C LEU A 32 1.60 -7.71 2.12
N ARG A 33 0.97 -8.80 1.68
CA ARG A 33 1.49 -10.13 1.94
C ARG A 33 2.83 -10.37 1.24
N ALA A 34 3.01 -9.89 0.00
CA ALA A 34 4.27 -10.01 -0.73
C ALA A 34 5.37 -9.09 -0.17
N SER A 35 5.03 -7.88 0.28
CA SER A 35 6.00 -6.89 0.77
C SER A 35 6.48 -7.15 2.20
N ILE A 36 5.55 -7.47 3.10
CA ILE A 36 5.83 -7.56 4.55
C ILE A 36 5.36 -8.87 5.19
N GLY A 37 4.77 -9.79 4.42
CA GLY A 37 4.19 -11.02 4.99
C GLY A 37 2.95 -10.74 5.83
N ALA A 38 2.18 -9.69 5.50
CA ALA A 38 1.02 -9.28 6.28
C ALA A 38 -0.02 -10.41 6.45
N GLY A 39 -0.65 -10.44 7.62
CA GLY A 39 -1.77 -11.32 7.91
C GLY A 39 -3.04 -10.96 7.11
N TRP A 40 -3.95 -11.92 7.01
CA TRP A 40 -5.26 -11.72 6.38
C TRP A 40 -6.06 -10.67 7.17
N GLY A 41 -6.57 -9.64 6.48
CA GLY A 41 -7.30 -8.53 7.11
C GLY A 41 -6.44 -7.35 7.58
N GLN A 42 -5.10 -7.41 7.45
CA GLN A 42 -4.24 -6.26 7.79
C GLN A 42 -4.60 -5.00 6.98
N TRP A 43 -4.91 -5.17 5.68
CA TRP A 43 -5.37 -4.08 4.81
C TRP A 43 -6.66 -3.44 5.34
N GLN A 44 -7.64 -4.28 5.70
CA GLN A 44 -8.92 -3.80 6.20
C GLN A 44 -8.75 -3.02 7.51
N LYS A 45 -7.89 -3.50 8.42
CA LYS A 45 -7.58 -2.77 9.67
C LYS A 45 -6.94 -1.42 9.42
N TRP A 46 -6.11 -1.30 8.39
CA TRP A 46 -5.57 -0.01 8.00
C TRP A 46 -6.64 0.90 7.41
N LYS A 47 -7.51 0.35 6.56
CA LYS A 47 -8.65 1.09 5.99
C LYS A 47 -9.65 1.56 7.04
N ASP A 48 -9.87 0.75 8.08
CA ASP A 48 -10.77 1.06 9.20
C ASP A 48 -10.15 2.03 10.22
N GLY A 49 -8.83 2.26 10.14
CA GLY A 49 -8.09 3.04 11.13
C GLY A 49 -7.81 2.29 12.45
N ASP A 50 -8.23 1.03 12.55
CA ASP A 50 -8.01 0.13 13.70
C ASP A 50 -6.51 -0.15 13.94
N SER A 51 -5.71 -0.15 12.87
CA SER A 51 -4.27 -0.39 12.95
C SER A 51 -3.50 0.54 12.02
N SER A 52 -2.40 1.12 12.50
CA SER A 52 -1.52 1.96 11.69
C SER A 52 -0.26 1.20 11.26
N PRO A 53 0.16 1.29 9.99
CA PRO A 53 1.47 0.78 9.58
C PRO A 53 2.57 1.52 10.34
N THR A 54 3.54 0.78 10.86
CA THR A 54 4.76 1.40 11.39
C THR A 54 5.59 1.99 10.25
N MET A 55 6.47 2.95 10.55
CA MET A 55 7.36 3.54 9.54
C MET A 55 8.15 2.49 8.76
N ILE A 56 8.61 1.42 9.43
CA ILE A 56 9.32 0.29 8.82
C ILE A 56 8.43 -0.46 7.83
N VAL A 57 7.15 -0.66 8.17
CA VAL A 57 6.20 -1.33 7.28
C VAL A 57 5.92 -0.47 6.05
N ALA A 58 5.67 0.82 6.23
CA ALA A 58 5.44 1.74 5.12
C ALA A 58 6.65 1.80 4.18
N ASP A 59 7.87 1.87 4.73
CA ASP A 59 9.12 1.85 3.98
C ASP A 59 9.27 0.56 3.15
N ARG A 60 9.04 -0.62 3.74
CA ARG A 60 9.12 -1.90 3.02
C ARG A 60 8.11 -2.02 1.89
N VAL A 61 6.89 -1.53 2.08
CA VAL A 61 5.86 -1.51 1.03
C VAL A 61 6.26 -0.55 -0.08
N ARG A 62 6.75 0.66 0.23
CA ARG A 62 7.27 1.60 -0.77
C ARG A 62 8.46 1.04 -1.53
N ALA A 63 9.41 0.40 -0.86
CA ALA A 63 10.55 -0.26 -1.49
C ALA A 63 10.10 -1.38 -2.44
N TYR A 64 9.08 -2.16 -2.05
CA TYR A 64 8.49 -3.17 -2.92
C TYR A 64 7.81 -2.54 -4.15
N MET A 65 6.99 -1.51 -3.95
CA MET A 65 6.33 -0.80 -5.05
C MET A 65 7.35 -0.16 -6.00
N ALA A 66 8.41 0.46 -5.49
CA ALA A 66 9.48 1.03 -6.32
C ALA A 66 10.22 -0.03 -7.15
N LYS A 67 10.48 -1.20 -6.55
CA LYS A 67 11.14 -2.33 -7.22
C LYS A 67 10.27 -2.98 -8.29
N HIS A 68 8.95 -2.99 -8.10
CA HIS A 68 7.99 -3.64 -8.99
C HIS A 68 7.13 -2.65 -9.80
N SER A 69 7.49 -1.36 -9.77
CA SER A 69 6.76 -0.32 -10.49
C SER A 69 6.86 -0.54 -12.00
N PRO A 70 5.77 -0.37 -12.77
CA PRO A 70 5.80 -0.51 -14.22
C PRO A 70 6.78 0.47 -14.89
N ALA A 71 7.11 1.59 -14.24
CA ALA A 71 8.17 2.50 -14.70
C ALA A 71 9.59 1.88 -14.67
N ASN A 72 9.82 0.85 -13.85
CA ASN A 72 11.05 0.04 -13.86
C ASN A 72 10.94 -1.19 -14.77
N ALA A 73 9.74 -1.52 -15.26
CA ALA A 73 9.54 -2.59 -16.22
C ALA A 73 9.87 -2.12 -17.67
N GLU A 74 9.95 -0.81 -17.91
CA GLU A 74 10.42 -0.21 -19.18
C GLU A 74 11.94 0.03 -19.13
N GLY A 75 12.69 -1.03 -18.86
CA GLY A 75 14.15 -0.99 -18.76
C GLY A 75 14.83 -2.35 -18.78
N ALA A 76 14.09 -3.42 -19.07
CA ALA A 76 14.66 -4.74 -19.38
C ALA A 76 14.24 -5.12 -20.81
N ALA A 77 14.84 -4.42 -21.77
CA ALA A 77 14.93 -4.85 -23.16
C ALA A 77 16.33 -5.45 -23.40
#